data_AF-A0A352KGT4-F1
#
_entry.id   AF-A0A352KGT4-F1
#
_cell.length_a   1.000
_cell.length_b   1.000
_cell.length_c   1.000
_cell.angle_alpha   90.00
_cell.angle_beta   90.00
_cell.angle_gamma   90.00
#
_symmetry.space_group_name_H-M   'P 1'
#
loop_
_entity.id
_entity.type
_entity.pdbx_description
1 polymer ?
#
loop_
_entity_poly.entity_id
_entity_poly.type
_entity_poly.pdbx_seq_one_letter_code
_entity_poly.pdbx_strand_id
1 'polypeptide(L)'
;MASDFALEMLSAAALLLVFCIGVGLLVAAILFALDITQTRSAVRRNYPLIGRFRYLFEHLGTFFRQYFYAADREEMPFNREQRSWIYRAAKNLDNTASFGSTQDIHKPGTVLFANSAFPVLERDALPTTPLVIGPDTDNPYAPESIFNVSAMSFGAISKVAVEALSRGARLANCWLNTGEGGLSSYHLAGGCDIVFQIGTAKYGVRDASGQLSDARLRELADMPQVRMFELKLSQGAKAGKGGILPASKVTSEIAVIRGILPGVASISPNRHEEIGSPGELLDLIGHIRAVSGKPVGIKAVF
;
A
#
# COMPACT_ATOMS: atom_id res chain seq x y z
N MET A 1 42.47 -54.84 -21.48
CA MET A 1 42.80 -54.58 -20.06
C MET A 1 42.85 -53.08 -19.74
N ALA A 2 43.78 -52.28 -20.29
CA ALA A 2 43.78 -50.82 -20.05
C ALA A 2 42.60 -50.08 -20.72
N SER A 3 42.12 -50.58 -21.87
CA SER A 3 40.94 -50.05 -22.57
C SER A 3 39.63 -50.31 -21.84
N ASP A 4 39.48 -51.50 -21.25
CA ASP A 4 38.24 -51.93 -20.57
C ASP A 4 38.07 -51.19 -19.24
N PHE A 5 39.17 -51.00 -18.51
CA PHE A 5 39.18 -50.18 -17.29
C PHE A 5 38.80 -48.72 -17.57
N ALA A 6 39.29 -48.13 -18.67
CA ALA A 6 38.94 -46.77 -19.06
C ALA A 6 37.44 -46.63 -19.44
N LEU A 7 36.88 -47.63 -20.12
CA LEU A 7 35.45 -47.71 -20.46
C LEU A 7 34.58 -47.87 -19.21
N GLU A 8 34.99 -48.71 -18.26
CA GLU A 8 34.30 -48.87 -16.96
C GLU A 8 34.33 -47.56 -16.15
N MET A 9 35.48 -46.88 -16.07
CA MET A 9 35.56 -45.58 -15.39
C MET A 9 34.68 -44.51 -16.05
N LEU A 10 34.63 -44.46 -17.39
CA LEU A 10 33.80 -43.50 -18.12
C LEU A 10 32.31 -43.77 -17.89
N SER A 11 31.89 -45.03 -17.91
CA SER A 11 30.49 -45.41 -17.64
C SER A 11 30.08 -45.14 -16.20
N ALA A 12 30.95 -45.42 -15.23
CA ALA A 12 30.72 -45.08 -13.82
C ALA A 12 30.61 -43.56 -13.62
N ALA A 13 31.48 -42.76 -14.26
CA ALA A 13 31.42 -41.30 -14.22
C ALA A 13 30.13 -40.76 -14.87
N ALA A 14 29.69 -41.34 -16.00
CA ALA A 14 28.43 -40.97 -16.65
C ALA A 14 27.21 -41.31 -15.79
N LEU A 15 27.18 -42.50 -15.18
CA LEU A 15 26.14 -42.91 -14.24
C LEU A 15 26.09 -41.98 -13.01
N LEU A 16 27.25 -41.63 -12.46
CA LEU A 16 27.35 -40.68 -11.35
C LEU A 16 26.82 -39.29 -11.76
N LEU A 17 27.17 -38.81 -12.95
CA LEU A 17 26.68 -37.53 -13.47
C LEU A 17 25.15 -37.54 -13.61
N VAL A 18 24.58 -38.59 -14.23
CA VAL A 18 23.13 -38.73 -14.39
C VAL A 18 22.44 -38.82 -13.03
N PHE A 19 23.00 -39.58 -12.09
CA PHE A 19 22.50 -39.66 -10.72
C PHE A 19 22.50 -38.29 -10.03
N CYS A 20 23.62 -37.56 -10.10
CA CYS A 20 23.74 -36.21 -9.54
C CYS A 20 22.73 -35.23 -10.17
N ILE A 21 22.53 -35.29 -11.49
CA ILE A 21 21.51 -34.48 -12.18
C ILE A 21 20.11 -34.88 -11.71
N GLY A 22 19.82 -36.17 -11.60
CA GLY A 22 18.53 -36.67 -11.12
C GLY A 22 18.22 -36.23 -9.69
N VAL A 23 19.20 -36.33 -8.79
CA VAL A 23 19.08 -35.82 -7.41
C VAL A 23 18.90 -34.30 -7.41
N GLY A 24 19.65 -33.56 -8.23
CA GLY A 24 19.51 -32.12 -8.37
C GLY A 24 18.11 -31.69 -8.83
N LEU A 25 17.56 -32.36 -9.84
CA LEU A 25 16.20 -32.13 -10.33
C LEU A 25 15.14 -32.49 -9.29
N LEU A 26 15.34 -33.59 -8.55
CA LEU A 26 14.43 -33.98 -7.46
C LEU A 26 14.43 -32.93 -6.34
N VAL A 27 15.61 -32.46 -5.91
CA VAL A 27 15.72 -31.39 -4.92
C VAL A 27 15.07 -30.11 -5.42
N ALA A 28 15.30 -29.73 -6.68
CA ALA A 28 14.66 -28.57 -7.29
C ALA A 28 13.13 -28.72 -7.32
N ALA A 29 12.59 -29.89 -7.66
CA ALA A 29 11.15 -30.15 -7.65
C ALA A 29 10.56 -30.03 -6.23
N ILE A 30 11.24 -30.59 -5.21
CA ILE A 30 10.84 -30.49 -3.81
C ILE A 30 10.85 -29.02 -3.37
N LEU A 31 11.93 -28.29 -3.64
CA LEU A 31 12.05 -26.87 -3.27
C LEU A 31 11.02 -26.01 -3.99
N PHE A 32 10.72 -26.30 -5.25
CA PHE A 32 9.66 -25.64 -6.02
C PHE A 32 8.30 -25.84 -5.35
N ALA A 33 7.95 -27.08 -4.99
CA ALA A 33 6.71 -27.40 -4.28
C ALA A 33 6.62 -26.69 -2.93
N LEU A 34 7.71 -26.64 -2.16
CA LEU A 34 7.78 -25.90 -0.89
C LEU A 34 7.61 -24.39 -1.10
N ASP A 35 8.19 -23.84 -2.16
CA ASP A 35 8.16 -22.39 -2.45
C ASP A 35 6.76 -21.91 -2.88
N ILE A 36 6.03 -22.70 -3.67
CA ILE A 36 4.65 -22.35 -4.10
C ILE A 36 3.61 -22.52 -2.98
N THR A 37 3.85 -23.42 -2.02
CA THR A 37 2.91 -23.74 -0.93
C THR A 37 3.09 -22.86 0.30
N GLN A 38 4.29 -22.38 0.58
CA GLN A 38 4.55 -21.54 1.74
C GLN A 38 3.91 -20.15 1.62
N THR A 39 3.54 -19.57 2.77
CA THR A 39 2.90 -18.25 2.87
C THR A 39 3.81 -17.14 3.43
N ARG A 40 5.05 -17.47 3.83
CA ARG A 40 5.95 -16.56 4.53
C ARG A 40 6.66 -15.54 3.63
N SER A 41 6.93 -15.89 2.38
CA SER A 41 7.68 -15.05 1.44
C SER A 41 6.96 -14.95 0.10
N ALA A 42 6.47 -13.75 -0.22
CA ALA A 42 5.83 -13.49 -1.52
C ALA A 42 6.80 -13.70 -2.69
N VAL A 43 8.08 -13.34 -2.52
CA VAL A 43 9.10 -13.48 -3.58
C VAL A 43 9.29 -14.95 -3.97
N ARG A 44 9.46 -15.85 -2.99
CA ARG A 44 9.63 -17.28 -3.28
C ARG A 44 8.37 -17.91 -3.85
N ARG A 45 7.19 -17.44 -3.44
CA ARG A 45 5.92 -17.96 -3.97
C ARG A 45 5.68 -17.56 -5.42
N ASN A 46 6.02 -16.32 -5.77
CA ASN A 46 5.83 -15.80 -7.13
C ASN A 46 6.96 -16.21 -8.09
N TYR A 47 8.17 -16.42 -7.57
CA TYR A 47 9.35 -16.87 -8.32
C TYR A 47 10.03 -18.05 -7.60
N PRO A 48 9.43 -19.26 -7.64
CA PRO A 48 9.98 -20.44 -6.99
C PRO A 48 11.39 -20.75 -7.49
N LEU A 49 12.24 -21.28 -6.62
CA LEU A 49 13.67 -21.54 -6.88
C LEU A 49 14.52 -20.27 -7.08
N ILE A 50 14.20 -19.46 -8.08
CA ILE A 50 14.96 -18.25 -8.45
C ILE A 50 14.95 -17.24 -7.30
N GLY A 51 13.80 -17.07 -6.63
CA GLY A 51 13.65 -16.15 -5.50
C GLY A 51 14.59 -16.45 -4.32
N ARG A 52 15.13 -17.67 -4.21
CA ARG A 52 16.11 -18.05 -3.18
C ARG A 52 17.49 -17.43 -3.42
N PHE A 53 17.85 -17.18 -4.68
CA PHE A 53 19.10 -16.54 -5.05
C PHE A 53 19.06 -15.02 -4.90
N ARG A 54 17.89 -14.43 -4.59
CA ARG A 54 17.75 -12.98 -4.42
C ARG A 54 18.82 -12.40 -3.48
N TYR A 55 19.00 -12.98 -2.30
CA TYR A 55 19.97 -12.47 -1.33
C TYR A 55 21.43 -12.67 -1.78
N LEU A 56 21.70 -13.77 -2.50
CA LEU A 56 23.01 -14.01 -3.11
C LEU A 56 23.31 -12.93 -4.16
N PHE A 57 22.36 -12.61 -5.04
CA PHE A 57 22.54 -11.57 -6.05
C PHE A 57 22.55 -10.15 -5.45
N GLU A 58 21.78 -9.90 -4.39
CA GLU A 58 21.84 -8.63 -3.65
C GLU A 58 23.23 -8.43 -3.02
N HIS A 59 23.83 -9.49 -2.47
CA HIS A 59 25.19 -9.46 -1.92
C HIS A 59 26.25 -9.38 -3.01
N LEU A 60 26.16 -10.18 -4.07
CA LEU A 60 27.10 -10.12 -5.18
C LEU A 60 27.06 -8.75 -5.87
N GLY A 61 25.85 -8.18 -5.95
CA GLY A 61 25.61 -6.83 -6.44
C GLY A 61 26.22 -5.72 -5.59
N THR A 62 26.54 -5.92 -4.30
CA THR A 62 27.30 -4.90 -3.55
C THR A 62 28.73 -4.82 -4.02
N PHE A 63 29.36 -5.95 -4.36
CA PHE A 63 30.72 -5.96 -4.91
C PHE A 63 30.76 -5.39 -6.33
N PHE A 64 29.85 -5.83 -7.21
CA PHE A 64 29.83 -5.31 -8.58
C PHE A 64 29.58 -3.80 -8.64
N ARG A 65 28.79 -3.23 -7.72
CA ARG A 65 28.53 -1.79 -7.68
C ARG A 65 29.76 -0.93 -7.40
N GLN A 66 30.75 -1.44 -6.66
CA GLN A 66 32.03 -0.77 -6.47
C GLN A 66 32.77 -0.55 -7.81
N TYR A 67 32.49 -1.39 -8.81
CA TYR A 67 33.17 -1.37 -10.10
C TYR A 67 32.28 -0.93 -11.28
N PHE A 68 30.94 -1.02 -11.16
CA PHE A 68 30.00 -0.86 -12.28
C PHE A 68 28.88 0.19 -12.08
N TYR A 69 29.07 1.17 -11.19
CA TYR A 69 28.29 2.43 -11.17
C TYR A 69 26.76 2.29 -10.98
N ALA A 70 26.33 1.75 -9.83
CA ALA A 70 24.99 2.06 -9.33
C ALA A 70 25.06 2.39 -7.83
N ALA A 71 24.90 3.66 -7.47
CA ALA A 71 24.86 4.08 -6.07
C ALA A 71 23.51 3.69 -5.43
N ASP A 72 23.48 3.35 -4.13
CA ASP A 72 22.27 2.84 -3.46
C ASP A 72 21.08 3.82 -3.46
N ARG A 73 21.31 5.09 -3.86
CA ARG A 73 20.35 6.19 -3.95
C ARG A 73 19.85 6.52 -5.38
N GLU A 74 20.32 5.82 -6.41
CA GLU A 74 19.95 6.12 -7.81
C GLU A 74 18.66 5.44 -8.28
N GLU A 75 18.21 4.39 -7.59
CA GLU A 75 16.96 3.70 -7.94
C GLU A 75 15.73 4.57 -7.62
N MET A 76 14.86 4.74 -8.61
CA MET A 76 13.60 5.48 -8.52
C MET A 76 12.39 4.53 -8.63
N PRO A 77 11.24 4.80 -7.97
CA PRO A 77 10.95 5.97 -7.14
C PRO A 77 11.44 5.84 -5.69
N PHE A 78 11.75 4.62 -5.24
CA PHE A 78 12.30 4.36 -3.91
C PHE A 78 13.64 3.66 -4.04
N ASN A 79 14.63 4.23 -3.38
CA ASN A 79 15.98 3.73 -3.44
C ASN A 79 16.17 2.48 -2.55
N ARG A 80 17.33 1.83 -2.65
CA ARG A 80 17.57 0.58 -1.94
C ARG A 80 17.57 0.76 -0.43
N GLU A 81 18.19 1.82 0.07
CA GLU A 81 18.23 2.15 1.49
C GLU A 81 16.81 2.28 2.07
N GLN A 82 15.94 3.03 1.39
CA GLN A 82 14.54 3.19 1.77
C GLN A 82 13.81 1.84 1.81
N ARG A 83 13.96 1.01 0.77
CA ARG A 83 13.31 -0.32 0.73
C ARG A 83 13.87 -1.24 1.81
N SER A 84 15.18 -1.24 2.03
CA SER A 84 15.85 -2.03 3.06
C SER A 84 15.33 -1.67 4.45
N TRP A 85 15.25 -0.37 4.75
CA TRP A 85 14.69 0.15 5.98
C TRP A 85 13.24 -0.29 6.18
N ILE A 86 12.37 -0.15 5.16
CA ILE A 86 10.98 -0.62 5.21
C ILE A 86 10.91 -2.13 5.48
N TYR A 87 11.71 -2.95 4.80
CA TYR A 87 11.68 -4.40 4.99
C TYR A 87 12.20 -4.84 6.35
N ARG A 88 13.18 -4.14 6.93
CA ARG A 88 13.68 -4.40 8.28
C ARG A 88 12.62 -4.06 9.32
N ALA A 89 12.03 -2.86 9.21
CA ALA A 89 10.94 -2.44 10.08
C ALA A 89 9.74 -3.39 10.00
N ALA A 90 9.32 -3.80 8.80
CA ALA A 90 8.22 -4.75 8.60
C ALA A 90 8.48 -6.15 9.16
N LYS A 91 9.75 -6.53 9.34
CA LYS A 91 10.17 -7.79 9.97
C LYS A 91 10.44 -7.65 11.47
N ASN A 92 10.15 -6.49 12.05
CA ASN A 92 10.49 -6.14 13.43
C ASN A 92 11.99 -6.37 13.74
N LEU A 93 12.85 -6.03 12.77
CA LEU A 93 14.30 -6.02 12.92
C LEU A 93 14.77 -4.59 13.22
N ASP A 94 15.91 -4.47 13.89
CA ASP A 94 16.56 -3.18 14.11
C ASP A 94 16.70 -2.42 12.78
N ASN A 95 16.15 -1.21 12.71
CA ASN A 95 16.13 -0.37 11.53
C ASN A 95 17.08 0.82 11.67
N THR A 96 17.92 0.84 12.71
CA THR A 96 18.99 1.83 12.86
C THR A 96 20.18 1.48 11.96
N ALA A 97 20.76 2.50 11.33
CA ALA A 97 21.99 2.36 10.56
C ALA A 97 23.11 3.12 11.30
N SER A 98 24.23 2.46 11.54
CA SER A 98 25.33 3.01 12.37
C SER A 98 26.22 4.04 11.66
N PHE A 99 25.88 4.44 10.43
CA PHE A 99 26.61 5.45 9.67
C PHE A 99 25.77 6.74 9.58
N GLY A 100 26.46 7.89 9.60
CA GLY A 100 25.81 9.21 9.45
C GLY A 100 25.00 9.32 8.15
N SER A 101 24.16 10.35 8.06
CA SER A 101 23.28 10.53 6.90
C SER A 101 24.08 10.56 5.60
N THR A 102 23.78 9.63 4.69
CA THR A 102 24.30 9.63 3.31
C THR A 102 23.52 10.60 2.41
N GLN A 103 22.67 11.46 2.99
CA GLN A 103 21.89 12.46 2.26
C GLN A 103 22.72 13.69 2.01
N ASP A 104 22.73 14.14 0.76
CA ASP A 104 23.32 15.42 0.41
C ASP A 104 22.48 16.57 1.00
N ILE A 105 23.02 17.19 2.04
CA ILE A 105 22.40 18.31 2.77
C ILE A 105 22.58 19.65 2.05
N HIS A 106 23.47 19.73 1.05
CA HIS A 106 23.75 20.96 0.31
C HIS A 106 22.78 21.17 -0.85
N LYS A 107 22.07 20.12 -1.27
CA LYS A 107 21.05 20.22 -2.31
C LYS A 107 19.89 21.12 -1.84
N PRO A 108 19.56 22.20 -2.59
CA PRO A 108 18.41 23.05 -2.26
C PRO A 108 17.11 22.24 -2.12
N GLY A 109 16.31 22.55 -1.09
CA GLY A 109 15.08 21.84 -0.76
C GLY A 109 15.26 20.59 0.12
N THR A 110 16.48 20.27 0.53
CA THR A 110 16.71 19.19 1.49
C THR A 110 16.20 19.57 2.87
N VAL A 111 15.27 18.77 3.40
CA VAL A 111 14.74 18.96 4.75
C VAL A 111 15.80 18.56 5.77
N LEU A 112 16.13 19.49 6.66
CA LEU A 112 17.03 19.26 7.78
C LEU A 112 16.24 19.35 9.08
N PHE A 113 16.26 18.26 9.86
CA PHE A 113 15.77 18.29 11.22
C PHE A 113 16.91 18.74 12.12
N ALA A 114 16.87 20.00 12.56
CA ALA A 114 17.83 20.52 13.51
C ALA A 114 17.52 19.94 14.90
N ASN A 115 18.43 19.13 15.43
CA ASN A 115 18.29 18.61 16.78
C ASN A 115 18.37 19.76 17.80
N SER A 116 17.57 19.66 18.86
CA SER A 116 17.76 20.53 20.02
C SER A 116 19.11 20.25 20.67
N ALA A 117 19.86 21.30 21.00
CA ALA A 117 21.12 21.17 21.77
C ALA A 117 20.89 20.51 23.13
N PHE A 118 19.69 20.64 23.67
CA PHE A 118 19.24 19.99 24.90
C PHE A 118 17.98 19.17 24.55
N PRO A 119 18.12 17.86 24.28
CA PRO A 119 16.99 17.00 24.00
C PRO A 119 15.98 17.02 25.14
N VAL A 120 14.68 17.01 24.79
CA VAL A 120 13.60 16.89 25.78
C VAL A 120 13.72 15.52 26.44
N LEU A 121 13.74 15.50 27.78
CA LEU A 121 13.76 14.25 28.53
C LEU A 121 12.40 13.57 28.41
N GLU A 122 12.39 12.24 28.45
CA GLU A 122 11.15 11.47 28.29
C GLU A 122 10.06 11.84 29.31
N ARG A 123 10.47 12.17 30.54
CA ARG A 123 9.57 12.65 31.60
C ARG A 123 8.91 14.01 31.30
N ASP A 124 9.54 14.81 30.44
CA ASP A 124 9.11 16.16 30.06
C ASP A 124 8.44 16.16 28.67
N ALA A 125 8.42 15.01 27.98
CA ALA A 125 7.79 14.85 26.69
C ALA A 125 6.26 14.90 26.83
N LEU A 126 5.64 15.89 26.19
CA LEU A 126 4.19 16.00 26.15
C LEU A 126 3.61 15.01 25.12
N PRO A 127 2.42 14.42 25.38
CA PRO A 127 1.72 13.66 24.36
C PRO A 127 1.38 14.56 23.19
N THR A 128 1.33 13.98 21.99
CA THR A 128 0.89 14.70 20.79
C THR A 128 -0.56 15.16 20.98
N THR A 129 -0.78 16.47 21.00
CA THR A 129 -2.14 17.03 21.08
C THR A 129 -2.90 16.72 19.79
N PRO A 130 -4.04 16.00 19.86
CA PRO A 130 -4.88 15.74 18.70
C PRO A 130 -5.40 17.04 18.08
N LEU A 131 -5.38 17.12 16.74
CA LEU A 131 -6.06 18.19 16.01
C LEU A 131 -7.53 17.82 15.83
N VAL A 132 -8.45 18.60 16.41
CA VAL A 132 -9.90 18.38 16.20
C VAL A 132 -10.28 18.80 14.79
N ILE A 133 -10.81 17.87 14.01
CA ILE A 133 -11.29 18.04 12.64
C ILE A 133 -12.81 18.20 12.65
N GLY A 134 -13.29 19.25 11.98
CA GLY A 134 -14.72 19.58 11.88
C GLY A 134 -15.38 19.87 13.23
N PRO A 135 -14.87 20.83 14.03
CA PRO A 135 -15.38 21.09 15.38
C PRO A 135 -16.86 21.47 15.44
N ASP A 136 -17.42 22.08 14.39
CA ASP A 136 -18.85 22.45 14.31
C ASP A 136 -19.70 21.40 13.55
N THR A 137 -19.22 20.16 13.46
CA THR A 137 -20.05 19.03 12.99
C THR A 137 -20.74 18.37 14.18
N ASP A 138 -21.82 17.62 13.93
CA ASP A 138 -22.49 16.87 15.00
C ASP A 138 -21.55 15.83 15.63
N ASN A 139 -20.60 15.32 14.84
CA ASN A 139 -19.65 14.28 15.23
C ASN A 139 -18.20 14.70 14.89
N PRO A 140 -17.60 15.65 15.64
CA PRO A 140 -16.22 16.07 15.39
C PRO A 140 -15.25 14.90 15.58
N TYR A 141 -14.12 14.95 14.89
CA TYR A 141 -13.12 13.88 14.94
C TYR A 141 -11.77 14.39 15.45
N ALA A 142 -11.26 13.79 16.53
CA ALA A 142 -9.96 14.10 17.11
C ALA A 142 -9.03 12.87 17.00
N PRO A 143 -8.32 12.69 15.87
CA PRO A 143 -7.40 11.58 15.67
C PRO A 143 -6.19 11.64 16.60
N GLU A 144 -5.82 10.49 17.18
CA GLU A 144 -4.66 10.37 18.06
C GLU A 144 -3.32 10.48 17.30
N SER A 145 -3.26 9.92 16.09
CA SER A 145 -2.05 9.92 15.27
C SER A 145 -2.01 11.03 14.23
N ILE A 146 -0.83 11.66 14.12
CA ILE A 146 -0.50 12.59 13.02
C ILE A 146 -0.01 11.87 11.76
N PHE A 147 0.34 10.58 11.86
CA PHE A 147 0.69 9.71 10.74
C PHE A 147 -0.46 8.78 10.44
N ASN A 148 -0.88 8.68 9.18
CA ASN A 148 -2.07 7.90 8.81
C ASN A 148 -1.91 7.14 7.50
N VAL A 149 -2.74 6.11 7.31
CA VAL A 149 -2.68 5.30 6.08
C VAL A 149 -3.49 5.96 4.98
N SER A 150 -2.78 6.41 3.93
CA SER A 150 -3.40 7.11 2.80
C SER A 150 -4.30 6.21 1.95
N ALA A 151 -5.18 6.88 1.21
CA ALA A 151 -6.19 6.32 0.32
C ALA A 151 -5.64 5.30 -0.70
N MET A 152 -6.06 4.04 -0.60
CA MET A 152 -5.78 2.99 -1.59
C MET A 152 -7.01 2.10 -1.79
N SER A 153 -7.58 2.10 -2.99
CA SER A 153 -8.83 1.39 -3.28
C SER A 153 -8.69 -0.13 -3.16
N PHE A 154 -9.67 -0.77 -2.53
CA PHE A 154 -9.90 -2.20 -2.73
C PHE A 154 -10.20 -2.49 -4.22
N GLY A 155 -9.50 -3.50 -4.75
CA GLY A 155 -9.41 -3.81 -6.19
C GLY A 155 -8.14 -3.29 -6.86
N ALA A 156 -7.51 -2.24 -6.32
CA ALA A 156 -6.14 -1.86 -6.67
C ALA A 156 -5.13 -2.63 -5.80
N ILE A 157 -5.42 -2.75 -4.50
CA ILE A 157 -4.69 -3.62 -3.56
C ILE A 157 -5.53 -4.85 -3.19
N SER A 158 -4.87 -5.93 -2.78
CA SER A 158 -5.51 -7.20 -2.46
C SER A 158 -6.25 -7.15 -1.12
N LYS A 159 -7.19 -8.08 -0.92
CA LYS A 159 -7.86 -8.32 0.38
C LYS A 159 -6.85 -8.38 1.53
N VAL A 160 -5.81 -9.20 1.39
CA VAL A 160 -4.79 -9.42 2.43
C VAL A 160 -4.07 -8.11 2.76
N ALA A 161 -3.80 -7.27 1.76
CA ALA A 161 -3.17 -5.97 1.98
C ALA A 161 -4.09 -5.01 2.74
N VAL A 162 -5.37 -4.90 2.35
CA VAL A 162 -6.34 -4.04 3.06
C VAL A 162 -6.49 -4.46 4.51
N GLU A 163 -6.67 -5.76 4.78
CA GLU A 163 -6.82 -6.23 6.16
C GLU A 163 -5.54 -6.03 6.99
N ALA A 164 -4.36 -6.22 6.39
CA ALA A 164 -3.09 -5.95 7.07
C ALA A 164 -2.94 -4.47 7.42
N LEU A 165 -3.31 -3.58 6.51
CA LEU A 165 -3.32 -2.13 6.75
C LEU A 165 -4.35 -1.73 7.82
N SER A 166 -5.55 -2.31 7.79
CA SER A 166 -6.60 -2.06 8.78
C SER A 166 -6.15 -2.46 10.18
N ARG A 167 -5.59 -3.67 10.33
CA ARG A 167 -5.04 -4.15 11.62
C ARG A 167 -3.85 -3.32 12.06
N GLY A 168 -2.94 -2.98 11.15
CA GLY A 168 -1.77 -2.15 11.45
C GLY A 168 -2.16 -0.73 11.87
N ALA A 169 -3.14 -0.12 11.20
CA ALA A 169 -3.66 1.19 11.55
C ALA A 169 -4.27 1.19 12.95
N ARG A 170 -5.03 0.14 13.31
CA ARG A 170 -5.56 0.00 14.68
C ARG A 170 -4.45 -0.08 15.72
N LEU A 171 -3.41 -0.89 15.48
CA LEU A 171 -2.29 -1.04 16.40
C LEU A 171 -1.49 0.25 16.60
N ALA A 172 -1.43 1.09 15.56
CA ALA A 172 -0.70 2.35 15.57
C ALA A 172 -1.58 3.58 15.92
N ASN A 173 -2.85 3.38 16.29
CA ASN A 173 -3.85 4.44 16.49
C ASN A 173 -3.95 5.42 15.30
N CYS A 174 -3.76 4.90 14.09
CA CYS A 174 -3.93 5.61 12.83
C CYS A 174 -5.33 5.36 12.25
N TRP A 175 -5.81 6.29 11.43
CA TRP A 175 -6.92 5.98 10.53
C TRP A 175 -6.45 5.28 9.25
N LEU A 176 -7.38 4.56 8.62
CA LEU A 176 -7.24 4.00 7.28
C LEU A 176 -8.21 4.70 6.32
N ASN A 177 -7.68 5.25 5.23
CA ASN A 177 -8.50 5.80 4.17
C ASN A 177 -8.82 4.73 3.09
N THR A 178 -10.09 4.57 2.75
CA THR A 178 -10.60 3.52 1.85
C THR A 178 -10.11 3.64 0.40
N GLY A 179 -9.66 4.83 0.01
CA GLY A 179 -9.59 5.18 -1.39
C GLY A 179 -10.96 5.22 -2.07
N GLU A 180 -10.95 5.46 -3.37
CA GLU A 180 -12.19 5.64 -4.16
C GLU A 180 -12.99 4.34 -4.35
N GLY A 181 -12.52 3.20 -3.85
CA GLY A 181 -13.07 1.89 -4.20
C GLY A 181 -14.35 1.49 -3.49
N GLY A 182 -14.87 2.35 -2.61
CA GLY A 182 -15.92 2.02 -1.64
C GLY A 182 -15.36 1.35 -0.38
N LEU A 183 -16.24 1.14 0.60
CA LEU A 183 -15.92 0.55 1.90
C LEU A 183 -16.19 -0.95 1.85
N SER A 184 -15.16 -1.76 2.10
CA SER A 184 -15.28 -3.22 2.18
C SER A 184 -15.16 -3.71 3.62
N SER A 185 -15.69 -4.91 3.90
CA SER A 185 -15.52 -5.58 5.20
C SER A 185 -14.06 -5.73 5.63
N TYR A 186 -13.13 -5.79 4.67
CA TYR A 186 -11.68 -5.87 4.92
C TYR A 186 -11.10 -4.60 5.52
N HIS A 187 -11.67 -3.43 5.22
CA HIS A 187 -11.28 -2.18 5.88
C HIS A 187 -11.72 -2.17 7.34
N LEU A 188 -12.85 -2.79 7.65
CA LEU A 188 -13.42 -2.84 8.99
C LEU A 188 -12.79 -3.94 9.87
N ALA A 189 -12.12 -4.92 9.27
CA ALA A 189 -11.61 -6.12 9.94
C ALA A 189 -10.63 -5.84 11.09
N GLY A 190 -9.88 -4.74 11.05
CA GLY A 190 -8.94 -4.34 12.10
C GLY A 190 -9.54 -3.43 13.17
N GLY A 191 -10.75 -2.89 12.97
CA GLY A 191 -11.38 -2.00 13.95
C GLY A 191 -10.72 -0.62 14.09
N CYS A 192 -9.93 -0.18 13.11
CA CYS A 192 -9.37 1.18 13.09
C CYS A 192 -10.43 2.22 12.69
N ASP A 193 -10.13 3.49 12.94
CA ASP A 193 -10.91 4.59 12.38
C ASP A 193 -10.77 4.61 10.85
N ILE A 194 -11.84 4.99 10.17
CA ILE A 194 -11.94 5.00 8.72
C ILE A 194 -12.21 6.40 8.21
N VAL A 195 -11.47 6.78 7.18
CA VAL A 195 -11.78 7.93 6.32
C VAL A 195 -12.35 7.39 5.01
N PHE A 196 -13.61 7.67 4.73
CA PHE A 196 -14.25 7.24 3.49
C PHE A 196 -13.96 8.25 2.38
N GLN A 197 -13.23 7.81 1.34
CA GLN A 197 -12.91 8.68 0.22
C GLN A 197 -13.94 8.59 -0.90
N ILE A 198 -14.50 9.74 -1.28
CA ILE A 198 -15.44 9.92 -2.37
C ILE A 198 -14.66 10.35 -3.62
N GLY A 199 -14.56 9.43 -4.59
CA GLY A 199 -14.03 9.72 -5.93
C GLY A 199 -15.11 10.20 -6.90
N THR A 200 -14.72 10.56 -8.13
CA THR A 200 -15.62 11.16 -9.14
C THR A 200 -16.78 10.25 -9.58
N ALA A 201 -16.61 8.94 -9.46
CA ALA A 201 -17.66 7.95 -9.74
C ALA A 201 -18.54 7.60 -8.53
N LYS A 202 -18.31 8.24 -7.37
CA LYS A 202 -19.09 8.07 -6.12
C LYS A 202 -19.28 6.62 -5.68
N TYR A 203 -18.30 5.73 -5.93
CA TYR A 203 -18.44 4.32 -5.60
C TYR A 203 -18.75 4.11 -4.11
N GLY A 204 -19.72 3.24 -3.83
CA GLY A 204 -20.21 2.97 -2.47
C GLY A 204 -21.21 4.00 -1.92
N VAL A 205 -21.31 5.19 -2.54
CA VAL A 205 -22.25 6.26 -2.16
C VAL A 205 -23.03 6.79 -3.36
N ARG A 206 -23.13 6.00 -4.43
CA ARG A 206 -23.85 6.34 -5.66
C ARG A 206 -25.24 5.72 -5.71
N ASP A 207 -26.14 6.38 -6.42
CA ASP A 207 -27.41 5.79 -6.86
C ASP A 207 -27.24 5.00 -8.18
N ALA A 208 -28.35 4.49 -8.72
CA ALA A 208 -28.38 3.75 -9.98
C ALA A 208 -27.98 4.61 -11.20
N SER A 209 -28.15 5.93 -11.12
CA SER A 209 -27.75 6.89 -12.16
C SER A 209 -26.28 7.30 -12.06
N GLY A 210 -25.60 6.98 -10.95
CA GLY A 210 -24.21 7.36 -10.69
C GLY A 210 -24.03 8.67 -9.96
N GLN A 211 -25.12 9.29 -9.50
CA GLN A 211 -25.10 10.49 -8.69
C GLN A 211 -24.94 10.15 -7.21
N LEU A 212 -24.53 11.13 -6.42
CA LEU A 212 -24.36 10.97 -4.97
C LEU A 212 -25.71 10.65 -4.31
N SER A 213 -25.76 9.62 -3.45
CA SER A 213 -26.97 9.17 -2.78
C SER A 213 -26.92 9.49 -1.29
N ASP A 214 -27.82 10.37 -0.84
CA ASP A 214 -27.94 10.74 0.57
C ASP A 214 -28.25 9.54 1.47
N ALA A 215 -29.07 8.61 1.00
CA ALA A 215 -29.39 7.39 1.76
C ALA A 215 -28.13 6.56 2.02
N ARG A 216 -27.31 6.35 0.98
CA ARG A 216 -26.03 5.62 1.10
C ARG A 216 -25.01 6.36 1.96
N LEU A 217 -24.96 7.69 1.85
CA LEU A 217 -24.11 8.52 2.72
C LEU A 217 -24.49 8.36 4.19
N ARG A 218 -25.79 8.40 4.53
CA ARG A 218 -26.28 8.17 5.90
C ARG A 218 -25.95 6.75 6.37
N GLU A 219 -26.19 5.73 5.56
CA GLU A 219 -25.84 4.33 5.88
C GLU A 219 -24.36 4.18 6.29
N LEU A 220 -23.44 4.83 5.57
CA LEU A 220 -22.02 4.80 5.91
C LEU A 220 -21.69 5.70 7.11
N ALA A 221 -22.37 6.84 7.23
CA ALA A 221 -22.19 7.75 8.36
C ALA A 221 -22.71 7.14 9.67
N ASP A 222 -23.69 6.26 9.66
CA ASP A 222 -24.15 5.58 10.88
C ASP A 222 -23.14 4.53 11.39
N MET A 223 -22.17 4.14 10.57
CA MET A 223 -21.09 3.25 10.99
C MET A 223 -20.15 3.97 11.98
N PRO A 224 -19.96 3.46 13.22
CA PRO A 224 -19.11 4.12 14.22
C PRO A 224 -17.65 4.27 13.79
N GLN A 225 -17.17 3.36 12.94
CA GLN A 225 -15.78 3.34 12.46
C GLN A 225 -15.51 4.39 11.39
N VAL A 226 -16.51 4.82 10.62
CA VAL A 226 -16.34 5.90 9.63
C VAL A 226 -16.29 7.21 10.40
N ARG A 227 -15.13 7.87 10.50
CA ARG A 227 -14.99 9.10 11.31
C ARG A 227 -15.04 10.38 10.49
N MET A 228 -14.74 10.29 9.20
CA MET A 228 -14.62 11.44 8.31
C MET A 228 -14.86 11.00 6.85
N PHE A 229 -15.33 11.94 6.03
CA PHE A 229 -15.39 11.79 4.58
C PHE A 229 -14.30 12.63 3.91
N GLU A 230 -13.75 12.15 2.80
CA GLU A 230 -12.75 12.89 2.01
C GLU A 230 -13.20 12.97 0.56
N LEU A 231 -13.51 14.17 0.08
CA LEU A 231 -13.82 14.40 -1.32
C LEU A 231 -12.52 14.53 -2.12
N LYS A 232 -12.26 13.58 -3.01
CA LYS A 232 -11.02 13.59 -3.81
C LYS A 232 -11.22 14.38 -5.09
N LEU A 233 -10.46 15.47 -5.26
CA LEU A 233 -10.45 16.29 -6.46
C LEU A 233 -9.41 15.81 -7.47
N SER A 234 -8.22 15.42 -7.00
CA SER A 234 -7.14 14.90 -7.85
C SER A 234 -6.19 13.98 -7.09
N GLN A 235 -5.27 13.33 -7.81
CA GLN A 235 -4.18 12.54 -7.24
C GLN A 235 -2.88 12.76 -8.01
N GLY A 236 -1.74 12.73 -7.30
CA GLY A 236 -0.44 13.08 -7.88
C GLY A 236 0.01 12.14 -9.00
N ALA A 237 -0.43 10.89 -8.99
CA ALA A 237 -0.09 9.93 -10.02
C ALA A 237 -0.76 10.21 -11.38
N LYS A 238 -1.97 10.79 -11.38
CA LYS A 238 -2.81 10.99 -12.58
C LYS A 238 -3.74 12.18 -12.39
N ALA A 239 -3.20 13.41 -12.45
CA ALA A 239 -4.02 14.61 -12.46
C ALA A 239 -4.88 14.67 -13.74
N GLY A 240 -6.15 15.06 -13.61
CA GLY A 240 -7.04 15.29 -14.76
C GLY A 240 -7.58 14.05 -15.48
N LYS A 241 -7.41 12.83 -14.93
CA LYS A 241 -8.00 11.59 -15.47
C LYS A 241 -8.79 10.86 -14.40
N GLY A 242 -9.96 10.35 -14.78
CA GLY A 242 -10.74 9.45 -13.93
C GLY A 242 -10.10 8.07 -13.82
N GLY A 243 -10.36 7.38 -12.70
CA GLY A 243 -9.92 6.00 -12.50
C GLY A 243 -10.62 5.04 -13.47
N ILE A 244 -9.86 4.11 -14.05
CA ILE A 244 -10.38 3.00 -14.85
C ILE A 244 -10.17 1.70 -14.08
N LEU A 245 -11.26 0.97 -13.82
CA LEU A 245 -11.20 -0.40 -13.35
C LEU A 245 -11.64 -1.34 -14.50
N PRO A 246 -10.73 -2.17 -15.03
CA PRO A 246 -11.07 -3.13 -16.09
C PRO A 246 -12.19 -4.09 -15.66
N ALA A 247 -13.08 -4.45 -16.59
CA ALA A 247 -14.18 -5.39 -16.39
C ALA A 247 -13.75 -6.70 -15.70
N SER A 248 -12.60 -7.24 -16.08
CA SER A 248 -12.03 -8.47 -15.51
C SER A 248 -11.72 -8.39 -14.01
N LYS A 249 -11.61 -7.18 -13.45
CA LYS A 249 -11.44 -6.93 -12.02
C LYS A 249 -12.73 -6.59 -11.30
N VAL A 250 -13.86 -6.43 -12.00
CA VAL A 250 -15.16 -6.12 -11.39
C VAL A 250 -15.86 -7.43 -11.03
N THR A 251 -15.38 -8.06 -9.96
CA THR A 251 -16.02 -9.24 -9.37
C THR A 251 -17.38 -8.87 -8.76
N SER A 252 -18.24 -9.85 -8.48
CA SER A 252 -19.53 -9.61 -7.81
C SER A 252 -19.37 -8.88 -6.47
N GLU A 253 -18.33 -9.19 -5.72
CA GLU A 253 -17.99 -8.51 -4.47
C GLU A 253 -17.67 -7.03 -4.71
N ILE A 254 -16.81 -6.72 -5.69
CA ILE A 254 -16.45 -5.34 -6.04
C ILE A 254 -17.67 -4.58 -6.57
N ALA A 255 -18.51 -5.23 -7.35
CA ALA A 255 -19.74 -4.67 -7.89
C ALA A 255 -20.69 -4.20 -6.78
N VAL A 256 -20.91 -5.04 -5.76
CA VAL A 256 -21.73 -4.71 -4.58
C VAL A 256 -21.13 -3.55 -3.79
N ILE A 257 -19.83 -3.61 -3.47
CA ILE A 257 -19.14 -2.56 -2.71
C ILE A 257 -19.20 -1.21 -3.43
N ARG A 258 -19.09 -1.22 -4.75
CA ARG A 258 -19.04 0.00 -5.56
C ARG A 258 -20.40 0.52 -6.01
N GLY A 259 -21.46 -0.28 -5.91
CA GLY A 259 -22.77 0.05 -6.47
C GLY A 259 -22.76 0.08 -8.00
N ILE A 260 -22.10 -0.89 -8.64
CA ILE A 260 -22.02 -1.03 -10.11
C ILE A 260 -22.39 -2.44 -10.56
N LEU A 261 -22.53 -2.65 -11.87
CA LEU A 261 -22.83 -3.96 -12.45
C LEU A 261 -21.59 -4.86 -12.51
N PRO A 262 -21.70 -6.15 -12.16
CA PRO A 262 -20.59 -7.10 -12.24
C PRO A 262 -20.14 -7.31 -13.69
N GLY A 263 -18.83 -7.45 -13.91
CA GLY A 263 -18.25 -7.69 -15.23
C GLY A 263 -18.31 -6.51 -16.21
N VAL A 264 -18.80 -5.34 -15.78
CA VAL A 264 -18.81 -4.11 -16.60
C VAL A 264 -17.61 -3.26 -16.23
N ALA A 265 -16.83 -2.82 -17.22
CA ALA A 265 -15.71 -1.94 -16.99
C ALA A 265 -16.20 -0.61 -16.40
N SER A 266 -15.50 -0.13 -15.38
CA SER A 266 -15.90 1.08 -14.66
C SER A 266 -14.97 2.22 -15.03
N ILE A 267 -15.52 3.26 -15.66
CA ILE A 267 -14.81 4.46 -16.08
C ILE A 267 -15.34 5.60 -15.24
N SER A 268 -14.46 6.21 -14.46
CA SER A 268 -14.82 7.36 -13.63
C SER A 268 -14.69 8.65 -14.46
N PRO A 269 -15.56 9.64 -14.25
CA PRO A 269 -15.37 10.97 -14.83
C PRO A 269 -14.02 11.59 -14.42
N ASN A 270 -13.53 12.55 -15.20
CA ASN A 270 -12.25 13.24 -14.91
C ASN A 270 -12.34 14.25 -13.76
N ARG A 271 -13.55 14.71 -13.41
CA ARG A 271 -13.87 15.55 -12.27
C ARG A 271 -15.23 15.14 -11.67
N HIS A 272 -15.57 15.68 -10.51
CA HIS A 272 -16.96 15.64 -10.04
C HIS A 272 -17.81 16.53 -10.96
N GLU A 273 -18.87 15.98 -11.53
CA GLU A 273 -19.68 16.63 -12.57
C GLU A 273 -20.36 17.89 -12.03
N GLU A 274 -20.76 17.83 -10.77
CA GLU A 274 -21.39 18.88 -9.97
C GLU A 274 -20.44 20.00 -9.52
N ILE A 275 -19.12 19.87 -9.76
CA ILE A 275 -18.12 20.86 -9.33
C ILE A 275 -17.52 21.57 -10.55
N GLY A 276 -18.06 22.74 -10.88
CA GLY A 276 -17.54 23.66 -11.89
C GLY A 276 -16.78 24.86 -11.31
N SER A 277 -16.94 25.15 -10.02
CA SER A 277 -16.42 26.33 -9.35
C SER A 277 -16.07 26.06 -7.87
N PRO A 278 -15.28 26.95 -7.23
CA PRO A 278 -15.04 26.86 -5.78
C PRO A 278 -16.32 26.95 -4.94
N GLY A 279 -17.34 27.70 -5.39
CA GLY A 279 -18.64 27.78 -4.71
C GLY A 279 -19.34 26.43 -4.68
N GLU A 280 -19.49 25.80 -5.85
CA GLU A 280 -20.11 24.47 -5.96
C GLU A 280 -19.32 23.38 -5.21
N LEU A 281 -17.99 23.51 -5.11
CA LEU A 281 -17.19 22.65 -4.25
C LEU A 281 -17.59 22.79 -2.77
N LEU A 282 -17.73 24.02 -2.29
CA LEU A 282 -18.13 24.29 -0.92
C LEU A 282 -19.57 23.84 -0.66
N ASP A 283 -20.48 24.01 -1.63
CA ASP A 283 -21.85 23.53 -1.56
C ASP A 283 -21.90 22.01 -1.42
N LEU A 284 -21.10 21.27 -2.21
CA LEU A 284 -21.03 19.82 -2.11
C LEU A 284 -20.43 19.35 -0.78
N ILE A 285 -19.37 20.00 -0.29
CA ILE A 285 -18.78 19.71 1.02
C ILE A 285 -19.80 19.96 2.13
N GLY A 286 -20.53 21.08 2.05
CA GLY A 286 -21.60 21.43 2.98
C GLY A 286 -22.73 20.41 2.97
N HIS A 287 -23.15 19.96 1.79
CA HIS A 287 -24.16 18.91 1.61
C HIS A 287 -23.72 17.59 2.26
N ILE A 288 -22.51 17.11 1.96
CA ILE A 288 -21.98 15.86 2.56
C ILE A 288 -21.91 16.00 4.09
N ARG A 289 -21.45 17.15 4.59
CA ARG A 289 -21.37 17.44 6.04
C ARG A 289 -22.75 17.42 6.69
N ALA A 290 -23.76 18.04 6.06
CA ALA A 290 -25.12 18.10 6.57
C ALA A 290 -25.81 16.72 6.57
N VAL A 291 -25.60 15.92 5.52
CA VAL A 291 -26.20 14.58 5.42
C VAL A 291 -25.53 13.58 6.36
N SER A 292 -24.20 13.65 6.49
CA SER A 292 -23.44 12.68 7.30
C SER A 292 -23.28 13.06 8.78
N GLY A 293 -23.45 14.34 9.12
CA GLY A 293 -23.12 14.88 10.45
C GLY A 293 -21.65 14.77 10.82
N LYS A 294 -20.75 14.50 9.86
CA LYS A 294 -19.32 14.21 10.09
C LYS A 294 -18.40 15.20 9.35
N PRO A 295 -17.13 15.34 9.76
CA PRO A 295 -16.16 16.16 9.05
C PRO A 295 -15.96 15.71 7.61
N VAL A 296 -15.73 16.68 6.73
CA VAL A 296 -15.51 16.47 5.29
C VAL A 296 -14.25 17.24 4.88
N GLY A 297 -13.23 16.51 4.44
CA GLY A 297 -11.99 17.08 3.90
C GLY A 297 -11.93 17.01 2.38
N ILE A 298 -10.92 17.63 1.79
CA ILE A 298 -10.60 17.49 0.36
C ILE A 298 -9.21 16.91 0.15
N LYS A 299 -9.04 16.13 -0.91
CA LYS A 299 -7.73 15.72 -1.41
C LYS A 299 -7.46 16.37 -2.76
N ALA A 300 -6.41 17.19 -2.83
CA ALA A 300 -6.01 17.93 -4.02
C ALA A 300 -4.51 17.81 -4.26
N VAL A 301 -4.12 18.11 -5.50
CA VAL A 301 -2.74 18.28 -5.96
C VAL A 301 -2.69 19.61 -6.69
N PHE A 302 -1.75 20.45 -6.30
CA PHE A 302 -1.52 21.79 -6.82
C PHE A 302 -0.22 21.80 -7.63
#